data_AF-A0A963NQ63-F1
#
_entry.id   AF-A0A963NQ63-F1
#
_cell.length_a   1.000
_cell.length_b   1.000
_cell.length_c   1.000
_cell.angle_alpha   90.00
_cell.angle_beta   90.00
_cell.angle_gamma   90.00
#
_symmetry.space_group_name_H-M   'P 1'
#
loop_
_entity.id
_entity.type
_entity.pdbx_description
1 polymer ?
#
loop_
_entity_poly.entity_id
_entity_poly.type
_entity_poly.pdbx_seq_one_letter_code
_entity_poly.pdbx_strand_id
1 'polypeptide(L)'
;GMPVWGRLRQHSELFASQRTAVVASTYCSSWVFKAFDGADPFRSMARAYLQLFIVRDEAYKERYLQEMIERFGVDGILYHDAKTCPNNSNNRYGLPQRL
;
A
#
# COMPACT_ATOMS: atom_id res chain seq x y z
N GLY A 1 -2.21 2.75 3.25
CA GLY A 1 -2.76 2.33 4.55
C GLY A 1 -4.27 2.13 4.44
N MET A 2 -4.91 1.49 5.44
CA MET A 2 -6.36 1.28 5.49
C MET A 2 -7.13 2.61 5.36
N PRO A 3 -8.23 2.72 4.60
CA PRO A 3 -9.01 3.96 4.58
C PRO A 3 -9.69 4.27 5.93
N VAL A 4 -9.84 5.55 6.27
CA VAL A 4 -10.70 5.99 7.39
C VAL A 4 -12.12 6.13 6.86
N TRP A 5 -12.84 5.02 6.80
CA TRP A 5 -14.17 4.94 6.15
C TRP A 5 -15.15 6.02 6.63
N GLY A 6 -15.23 6.26 7.94
CA GLY A 6 -16.12 7.28 8.52
C GLY A 6 -15.74 8.73 8.22
N ARG A 7 -14.63 8.98 7.51
CA ARG A 7 -14.12 10.32 7.20
C ARG A 7 -13.81 10.52 5.70
N LEU A 8 -14.23 9.60 4.83
CA LEU A 8 -13.92 9.67 3.40
C LEU A 8 -14.31 11.00 2.76
N ARG A 9 -15.51 11.52 3.06
CA ARG A 9 -15.97 12.82 2.55
C ARG A 9 -15.04 13.95 2.98
N GLN A 10 -14.72 14.03 4.28
CA GLN A 10 -13.85 15.07 4.82
C GLN A 10 -12.45 15.01 4.21
N HIS A 11 -11.89 13.81 4.02
CA HIS A 11 -10.60 13.65 3.34
C HIS A 11 -10.68 14.05 1.87
N SER A 12 -11.75 13.66 1.16
CA SER A 12 -11.97 14.06 -0.24
C SER A 12 -12.06 15.58 -0.38
N GLU A 13 -12.84 16.25 0.49
CA GLU A 13 -12.97 17.71 0.50
C GLU A 13 -11.63 18.40 0.83
N LEU A 14 -10.87 17.85 1.78
CA LEU A 14 -9.54 18.35 2.12
C LEU A 14 -8.60 18.28 0.91
N PHE A 15 -8.44 17.11 0.27
CA PHE A 15 -7.57 16.97 -0.90
C PHE A 15 -8.02 17.85 -2.07
N ALA A 16 -9.33 17.95 -2.32
CA ALA A 16 -9.88 18.83 -3.35
C ALA A 16 -9.57 20.32 -3.07
N SER A 17 -9.68 20.77 -1.81
CA SER A 17 -9.35 22.14 -1.42
C SER A 17 -7.87 22.49 -1.64
N GLN A 18 -6.99 21.49 -1.56
CA GLN A 18 -5.56 21.61 -1.80
C GLN A 18 -5.16 21.29 -3.25
N ARG A 19 -6.14 21.08 -4.14
CA ARG A 19 -5.92 20.68 -5.55
C ARG A 19 -5.01 19.46 -5.67
N THR A 20 -5.13 18.52 -4.75
CA THR A 20 -4.32 17.30 -4.69
C THR A 20 -5.17 16.10 -5.06
N ALA A 21 -4.64 15.21 -5.91
CA ALA A 21 -5.30 13.94 -6.24
C ALA A 21 -4.60 12.77 -5.54
N VAL A 22 -5.38 11.83 -5.01
CA VAL A 22 -4.85 10.55 -4.52
C VAL A 22 -4.84 9.55 -5.67
N VAL A 23 -3.67 9.35 -6.29
CA VAL A 23 -3.53 8.56 -7.53
C VAL A 23 -3.16 7.09 -7.31
N ALA A 24 -2.62 6.75 -6.13
CA ALA A 24 -2.21 5.39 -5.79
C ALA A 24 -2.41 5.10 -4.29
N SER A 25 -2.59 3.82 -3.95
CA SER A 25 -2.72 3.37 -2.56
C SER A 25 -2.15 1.97 -2.39
N THR A 26 -1.39 1.76 -1.31
CA THR A 26 -0.93 0.43 -0.90
C THR A 26 -2.04 -0.45 -0.34
N TYR A 27 -3.23 0.09 -0.05
CA TYR A 27 -4.31 -0.68 0.57
C TYR A 27 -4.68 -1.91 -0.26
N CYS A 28 -4.94 -1.71 -1.56
CA CYS A 28 -5.43 -2.76 -2.46
C CYS A 28 -4.37 -3.83 -2.79
N SER A 29 -3.10 -3.61 -2.43
CA SER A 29 -2.01 -4.57 -2.69
C SER A 29 -2.22 -5.92 -1.98
N SER A 30 -3.07 -5.96 -0.94
CA SER A 30 -3.43 -7.18 -0.21
C SER A 30 -4.30 -8.16 -1.00
N TRP A 31 -4.79 -7.80 -2.19
CA TRP A 31 -5.74 -8.62 -2.97
C TRP A 31 -5.34 -8.87 -4.43
N VAL A 32 -4.08 -8.61 -4.80
CA VAL A 32 -3.64 -8.73 -6.20
C VAL A 32 -3.30 -10.18 -6.60
N PHE A 33 -2.91 -11.03 -5.63
CA PHE A 33 -2.66 -12.48 -5.75
C PHE A 33 -2.04 -12.97 -7.08
N LYS A 34 -0.97 -12.30 -7.53
CA LYS A 34 -0.34 -12.57 -8.85
C LYS A 34 0.21 -13.99 -9.05
N ALA A 35 0.46 -14.71 -7.96
CA ALA A 35 1.12 -16.01 -8.00
C ALA A 35 0.16 -17.21 -8.12
N PHE A 36 -1.16 -16.99 -8.17
CA PHE A 36 -2.11 -18.07 -8.38
C PHE A 36 -1.92 -18.73 -9.74
N ASP A 37 -1.94 -20.06 -9.73
CA ASP A 37 -1.76 -20.92 -10.90
C ASP A 37 -2.66 -22.15 -10.73
N GLY A 38 -3.56 -22.36 -11.70
CA GLY A 38 -4.50 -23.47 -11.72
C GLY A 38 -3.84 -24.84 -11.91
N ALA A 39 -2.63 -24.89 -12.47
CA ALA A 39 -1.88 -26.14 -12.64
C ALA A 39 -1.18 -26.61 -11.35
N ASP A 40 -0.96 -25.71 -10.37
CA ASP A 40 -0.31 -26.01 -9.08
C ASP A 40 -1.06 -25.32 -7.93
N PRO A 41 -2.34 -25.66 -7.68
CA PRO A 41 -3.27 -24.84 -6.90
C PRO A 41 -2.83 -24.61 -5.44
N PHE A 42 -2.30 -25.64 -4.78
CA PHE A 42 -1.92 -25.52 -3.37
C PHE A 42 -0.66 -24.71 -3.14
N ARG A 43 0.40 -24.94 -3.94
CA ARG A 43 1.65 -24.20 -3.76
C ARG A 43 1.54 -22.79 -4.33
N SER A 44 0.79 -22.61 -5.42
CA SER A 44 0.53 -21.28 -5.98
C SER A 44 -0.26 -20.41 -5.01
N MET A 45 -1.23 -21.00 -4.30
CA MET A 45 -1.92 -20.33 -3.20
C MET A 45 -0.96 -19.95 -2.07
N ALA A 46 -0.14 -20.89 -1.59
CA ALA A 46 0.85 -20.60 -0.54
C ALA A 46 1.79 -19.45 -0.95
N ARG A 47 2.30 -19.47 -2.19
CA ARG A 47 3.12 -18.38 -2.75
C ARG A 47 2.35 -17.05 -2.78
N ALA A 48 1.11 -17.04 -3.24
CA ALA A 48 0.31 -15.82 -3.36
C ALA A 48 0.10 -15.14 -1.99
N TYR A 49 -0.21 -15.91 -0.95
CA TYR A 49 -0.40 -15.38 0.41
C TYR A 49 0.92 -14.94 1.06
N LEU A 50 2.04 -15.59 0.76
CA LEU A 50 3.38 -15.21 1.26
C LEU A 50 4.01 -14.02 0.51
N GLN A 51 3.41 -13.59 -0.60
CA GLN A 51 3.89 -12.47 -1.42
C GLN A 51 3.06 -11.19 -1.28
N LEU A 52 2.05 -11.17 -0.40
CA LEU A 52 1.29 -9.96 -0.12
C LEU A 52 2.20 -8.87 0.43
N PHE A 53 2.03 -7.63 -0.02
CA PHE A 53 2.87 -6.48 0.35
C PHE A 53 3.07 -6.34 1.88
N ILE A 54 2.03 -6.59 2.68
CA ILE A 54 2.05 -6.42 4.14
C ILE A 54 2.95 -7.42 4.88
N VAL A 55 3.26 -8.58 4.27
CA VAL A 55 4.13 -9.61 4.85
C VAL A 55 5.56 -9.57 4.28
N ARG A 56 5.87 -8.57 3.44
CA ARG A 56 7.19 -8.39 2.84
C ARG A 56 8.12 -7.61 3.78
N ASP A 57 9.41 -7.81 3.57
CA ASP A 57 10.45 -7.05 4.24
C ASP A 57 10.49 -5.59 3.76
N GLU A 58 11.15 -4.76 4.55
CA GLU A 58 11.20 -3.32 4.32
C GLU A 58 11.91 -2.95 3.01
N ALA A 59 12.96 -3.68 2.62
CA ALA A 59 13.67 -3.44 1.37
C ALA A 59 12.77 -3.70 0.15
N TYR A 60 11.90 -4.71 0.19
CA TYR A 60 10.90 -4.93 -0.85
C TYR A 60 9.87 -3.80 -0.89
N LYS A 61 9.36 -3.37 0.27
CA LYS A 61 8.35 -2.30 0.33
C LYS A 61 8.89 -0.98 -0.20
N GLU A 62 10.13 -0.66 0.09
CA GLU A 62 10.84 0.53 -0.40
C GLU A 62 10.93 0.54 -1.92
N ARG A 63 11.49 -0.51 -2.52
CA ARG A 63 11.56 -0.65 -3.98
C ARG A 63 10.18 -0.59 -4.63
N TYR A 64 9.20 -1.29 -4.06
CA TYR A 64 7.83 -1.26 -4.57
C TYR A 64 7.25 0.16 -4.55
N LEU A 65 7.47 0.93 -3.48
CA LEU A 65 6.99 2.30 -3.40
C LEU A 65 7.70 3.22 -4.39
N GLN A 66 9.02 3.09 -4.56
CA GLN A 66 9.78 3.81 -5.60
C GLN A 66 9.21 3.53 -7.00
N GLU A 67 8.97 2.26 -7.33
CA GLU A 67 8.34 1.89 -8.61
C GLU A 67 6.95 2.52 -8.79
N MET A 68 6.13 2.58 -7.72
CA MET A 68 4.81 3.21 -7.80
C MET A 68 4.89 4.73 -7.92
N ILE A 69 5.86 5.36 -7.27
CA ILE A 69 6.11 6.81 -7.38
C ILE A 69 6.44 7.17 -8.82
N GLU A 70 7.39 6.46 -9.42
CA GLU A 70 7.79 6.67 -10.81
C GLU A 70 6.63 6.39 -11.78
N ARG A 71 5.97 5.25 -11.60
CA ARG A 71 4.90 4.80 -12.52
C ARG A 71 3.70 5.73 -12.54
N PHE A 72 3.33 6.31 -11.41
CA PHE A 72 2.14 7.14 -11.29
C PHE A 72 2.45 8.64 -11.20
N GLY A 73 3.73 9.04 -11.29
CA GLY A 73 4.16 10.44 -11.18
C GLY A 73 3.75 11.05 -9.83
N VAL A 74 4.02 10.35 -8.73
CA VAL A 74 3.60 10.76 -7.39
C VAL A 74 4.52 11.86 -6.86
N ASP A 75 3.97 13.03 -6.54
CA ASP A 75 4.73 14.15 -5.97
C ASP A 75 4.99 14.03 -4.45
N GLY A 76 4.22 13.19 -3.75
CA GLY A 76 4.36 13.02 -2.31
C GLY A 76 3.55 11.87 -1.73
N ILE A 77 3.96 11.39 -0.56
CA ILE A 77 3.34 10.24 0.12
C ILE A 77 2.68 10.70 1.42
N LEU A 78 1.40 10.37 1.59
CA LEU A 78 0.71 10.47 2.88
C LEU A 78 0.67 9.11 3.58
N TYR A 79 1.28 9.04 4.76
CA TYR A 79 1.23 7.85 5.60
C TYR A 79 0.05 7.91 6.56
N HIS A 80 -0.87 6.96 6.44
CA HIS A 80 -1.89 6.73 7.46
C HIS A 80 -1.35 5.76 8.52
N ASP A 81 -1.13 6.28 9.73
CA ASP A 81 -0.79 5.50 10.90
C ASP A 81 -2.04 4.83 11.52
N ALA A 82 -2.43 3.69 10.96
CA ALA A 82 -3.55 2.91 11.47
C ALA A 82 -3.19 2.28 12.83
N LYS A 83 -3.90 2.71 13.88
CA LYS A 83 -3.72 2.18 15.25
C LYS A 83 -4.15 0.72 15.40
N THR A 84 -5.09 0.26 14.57
CA THR A 84 -5.66 -1.10 14.61
C THR A 84 -5.02 -2.08 13.62
N CYS A 85 -4.16 -1.60 12.70
CA CYS A 85 -3.54 -2.42 11.67
C CYS A 85 -2.05 -2.06 11.50
N PRO A 86 -1.19 -2.41 12.47
CA PRO A 86 0.22 -1.97 12.49
C PRO A 86 1.00 -2.38 11.24
N ASN A 87 0.75 -3.57 10.68
CA ASN A 87 1.44 -4.06 9.49
C ASN A 87 1.04 -3.31 8.20
N ASN A 88 -0.07 -2.57 8.21
CA ASN A 88 -0.49 -1.69 7.12
C ASN A 88 -0.03 -0.23 7.33
N SER A 89 0.58 0.07 8.48
CA SER A 89 1.11 1.38 8.85
C SER A 89 2.60 1.46 8.50
N ASN A 90 2.85 1.66 7.20
CA ASN A 90 4.20 1.66 6.63
C ASN A 90 5.14 2.73 7.22
N ASN A 91 4.64 3.69 7.99
CA ASN A 91 5.46 4.71 8.65
C ASN A 91 6.21 4.22 9.90
N ARG A 92 5.86 3.06 10.46
CA ARG A 92 6.36 2.63 11.79
C ARG A 92 7.79 2.06 11.79
N TYR A 93 8.37 1.78 10.62
CA TYR A 93 9.66 1.10 10.48
C TYR A 93 10.71 1.92 9.72
N GLY A 94 10.62 3.25 9.80
CA GLY A 94 11.61 4.15 9.20
C GLY A 94 11.49 4.31 7.68
N LEU A 95 10.46 3.73 7.06
CA LEU A 95 10.23 3.84 5.62
C LEU A 95 10.10 5.30 5.12
N PRO A 96 9.44 6.23 5.85
CA PRO A 96 9.36 7.63 5.42
C PRO A 96 10.72 8.35 5.34
N GLN A 97 11.75 7.85 6.02
CA GLN A 97 13.10 8.44 6.03
C GLN A 97 14.02 7.84 4.96
N ARG A 98 13.63 6.73 4.33
CA ARG A 98 14.43 6.01 3.33
C ARG A 98 13.93 6.22 1.90
N LEU A 99 12.74 6.81 1.73
CA LEU A 99 12.10 7.11 0.44
C LEU A 99 12.37 8.53 -0.02
#